data_AF-A0A851GX73-F1
#
_entry.id   AF-A0A851GX73-F1
#
_cell.length_a   1.000
_cell.length_b   1.000
_cell.length_c   1.000
_cell.angle_alpha   90.00
_cell.angle_beta   90.00
_cell.angle_gamma   90.00
#
_symmetry.space_group_name_H-M   'P 1'
#
loop_
_entity.id
_entity.type
_entity.pdbx_description
1 polymer ?
#
loop_
_entity_poly.entity_id
_entity_poly.type
_entity_poly.pdbx_seq_one_letter_code
_entity_poly.pdbx_strand_id
1 'polypeptide(L)'
;MPLQRNRYYLFAAGLLLLGYGWMLYLKISHNNKALSSVGLCIFKQTTGIPCPSCGSSRSVLAITHGQFTEAFLWNPLGYMIAAVLLILPFVILYDLVYQQKVLINSYERIENLFRKRVILFSAITLIIANWIWNIYKGV
;
A
#
# COMPACT_ATOMS: atom_id res chain seq x y z
N MET A 1 16.34 -25.96 0.22
CA MET A 1 15.20 -25.93 1.16
C MET A 1 13.96 -25.34 0.49
N PRO A 2 13.16 -26.13 -0.24
CA PRO A 2 11.95 -25.66 -0.93
C PRO A 2 10.77 -25.31 0.00
N LEU A 3 10.76 -25.83 1.24
CA LEU A 3 9.68 -25.62 2.22
C LEU A 3 9.59 -24.18 2.75
N GLN A 4 10.71 -23.49 2.99
CA GLN A 4 10.70 -22.09 3.40
C GLN A 4 10.27 -21.16 2.26
N ARG A 5 10.69 -21.48 1.02
CA ARG A 5 10.31 -20.75 -0.20
C ARG A 5 8.79 -20.64 -0.34
N ASN A 6 8.07 -21.76 -0.21
CA ASN A 6 6.62 -21.79 -0.37
C ASN A 6 5.86 -20.92 0.66
N ARG A 7 6.37 -20.80 1.89
CA ARG A 7 5.73 -20.00 2.93
C ARG A 7 5.74 -18.50 2.61
N TYR A 8 6.83 -17.98 2.04
CA TYR A 8 6.92 -16.57 1.64
C TYR A 8 5.93 -16.22 0.52
N TYR A 9 5.83 -17.06 -0.52
CA TYR A 9 4.89 -16.83 -1.61
C TYR A 9 3.43 -16.94 -1.14
N LEU A 10 3.12 -17.89 -0.26
CA LEU A 10 1.77 -18.00 0.34
C LEU A 10 1.42 -16.77 1.17
N PHE A 11 2.36 -16.28 1.99
CA PHE A 11 2.15 -15.08 2.78
C PHE A 11 1.96 -13.84 1.90
N ALA A 12 2.82 -13.66 0.89
CA ALA A 12 2.72 -12.55 -0.06
C ALA A 12 1.41 -12.60 -0.86
N ALA A 13 1.01 -13.79 -1.33
CA ALA A 13 -0.26 -13.99 -2.02
C ALA A 13 -1.45 -13.71 -1.09
N GLY A 14 -1.39 -14.14 0.18
CA GLY A 14 -2.42 -13.84 1.17
C GLY A 14 -2.61 -12.34 1.40
N LEU A 15 -1.52 -11.60 1.59
CA LEU A 15 -1.55 -10.13 1.71
C LEU A 15 -2.10 -9.47 0.46
N LEU A 16 -1.72 -9.97 -0.72
CA LEU A 16 -2.21 -9.46 -2.00
C LEU A 16 -3.73 -9.66 -2.14
N LEU A 17 -4.24 -10.85 -1.82
CA LEU A 17 -5.66 -11.17 -1.84
C LEU A 17 -6.45 -10.29 -0.86
N LEU A 18 -5.93 -10.08 0.35
CA LEU A 18 -6.53 -9.16 1.32
C LEU A 18 -6.57 -7.73 0.80
N GLY A 19 -5.48 -7.26 0.17
CA GLY A 19 -5.39 -5.93 -0.43
C GLY A 19 -6.39 -5.72 -1.55
N TYR A 20 -6.49 -6.66 -2.50
CA TYR A 20 -7.49 -6.62 -3.56
C TYR A 20 -8.93 -6.74 -3.02
N GLY A 21 -9.16 -7.63 -2.06
CA GLY A 21 -10.47 -7.78 -1.40
C GLY A 21 -10.92 -6.49 -0.72
N TRP A 22 -10.01 -5.80 -0.02
CA TRP A 22 -10.29 -4.49 0.58
C TRP A 22 -10.62 -3.43 -0.46
N MET A 23 -9.87 -3.36 -1.57
CA MET A 23 -10.16 -2.41 -2.66
C MET A 23 -11.50 -2.69 -3.33
N LEU A 24 -11.86 -3.96 -3.55
CA LEU A 24 -13.16 -4.36 -4.08
C LEU A 24 -14.29 -3.98 -3.12
N TYR A 25 -14.12 -4.25 -1.83
CA TYR A 25 -15.07 -3.85 -0.79
C TYR A 25 -15.32 -2.33 -0.82
N LEU A 26 -14.25 -1.52 -0.86
CA LEU A 26 -14.37 -0.06 -0.95
C LEU A 26 -15.08 0.40 -2.21
N LYS A 27 -14.80 -0.22 -3.37
CA LYS A 27 -15.46 0.12 -4.63
C LYS A 27 -16.96 -0.20 -4.59
N ILE A 28 -17.33 -1.36 -4.06
CA ILE A 28 -18.74 -1.77 -3.88
C ILE A 28 -19.44 -0.85 -2.89
N SER A 29 -18.77 -0.52 -1.78
CA SER A 29 -19.32 0.34 -0.74
C SER A 29 -19.49 1.79 -1.21
N HIS A 30 -18.57 2.32 -2.03
CA HIS A 30 -18.66 3.66 -2.63
C HIS A 30 -19.86 3.79 -3.58
N ASN A 31 -20.23 2.72 -4.28
CA ASN A 31 -21.40 2.71 -5.18
C ASN A 31 -22.73 2.84 -4.40
N ASN A 32 -22.73 2.40 -3.13
CA ASN A 32 -23.82 2.60 -2.20
C ASN A 32 -23.58 3.94 -1.48
N LYS A 33 -24.21 5.02 -1.96
CA LYS A 33 -24.02 6.44 -1.56
C LYS A 33 -24.08 6.77 -0.04
N ALA A 34 -24.29 5.80 0.84
CA ALA A 34 -24.27 5.95 2.30
C ALA A 34 -22.86 5.99 2.93
N LEU A 35 -21.80 5.62 2.19
CA LEU A 35 -20.43 5.51 2.74
C LEU A 35 -19.39 6.40 2.02
N SER A 36 -19.82 7.48 1.37
CA SER A 36 -18.91 8.43 0.70
C SER A 36 -18.25 9.42 1.66
N SER A 37 -18.85 9.68 2.83
CA SER A 37 -18.35 10.65 3.83
C SER A 37 -17.73 10.03 5.08
N VAL A 38 -18.01 8.75 5.37
CA VAL A 38 -17.45 8.09 6.54
C VAL A 38 -16.00 7.72 6.24
N GLY A 39 -15.07 8.51 6.75
CA GLY A 39 -13.66 8.13 6.77
C GLY A 39 -13.52 6.81 7.52
N LEU A 40 -13.43 5.69 6.79
CA LEU A 40 -13.24 4.32 7.27
C LEU A 40 -11.92 4.10 8.05
N CYS A 41 -11.23 5.18 8.42
CA CYS A 41 -10.09 5.11 9.31
C CYS A 41 -10.59 5.11 10.75
N ILE A 42 -10.78 3.91 11.32
CA ILE A 42 -11.13 3.71 12.73
C ILE A 42 -10.18 4.51 13.63
N PHE A 43 -8.89 4.58 13.28
CA PHE A 43 -7.90 5.36 14.01
C PHE A 43 -8.24 6.85 14.09
N LYS A 44 -8.66 7.48 12.99
CA LYS A 44 -9.08 8.89 13.00
C LYS A 44 -10.38 9.05 13.79
N GLN A 45 -11.31 8.09 13.68
CA GLN A 45 -12.57 8.13 14.40
C GLN A 45 -12.39 8.03 15.92
N THR A 46 -11.39 7.27 16.39
CA THR A 46 -11.14 7.10 17.83
C THR A 46 -10.20 8.16 18.41
N THR A 47 -9.17 8.57 17.67
CA THR A 47 -8.15 9.52 18.17
C THR A 47 -8.38 10.97 17.75
N GLY A 48 -9.22 11.21 16.75
CA GLY A 48 -9.39 12.53 16.13
C GLY A 48 -8.25 12.95 15.19
N ILE A 49 -7.16 12.18 15.12
CA ILE A 49 -5.94 12.54 14.37
C ILE A 49 -5.77 11.57 13.19
N PRO A 50 -5.56 12.06 11.95
CA PRO A 50 -5.24 11.17 10.83
C PRO A 50 -3.86 10.52 11.01
N CYS A 51 -3.73 9.24 10.71
CA CYS A 51 -2.45 8.56 10.62
C CYS A 51 -1.74 8.85 9.27
N PRO A 52 -0.43 8.57 9.12
CA PRO A 52 0.30 8.83 7.87
C PRO A 52 -0.31 8.12 6.64
N SER A 53 -1.06 7.04 6.81
CA SER A 53 -1.72 6.31 5.72
C SER A 53 -3.17 6.74 5.45
N CYS A 54 -3.74 7.69 6.20
CA CYS A 54 -5.08 8.21 5.94
C CYS A 54 -5.21 8.72 4.49
N GLY A 55 -6.28 8.33 3.80
CA GLY A 55 -6.52 8.69 2.41
C GLY A 55 -5.79 7.82 1.37
N SER A 56 -4.94 6.87 1.75
CA SER A 56 -4.22 6.01 0.79
C SER A 56 -5.15 5.16 -0.07
N SER A 57 -6.25 4.64 0.47
CA SER A 57 -7.23 3.89 -0.32
C SER A 57 -7.98 4.78 -1.33
N ARG A 58 -8.28 6.04 -0.96
CA ARG A 58 -8.87 7.02 -1.90
C ARG A 58 -7.88 7.39 -2.99
N SER A 59 -6.60 7.51 -2.64
CA SER A 59 -5.52 7.70 -3.61
C SER A 59 -5.46 6.55 -4.61
N VAL A 60 -5.45 5.29 -4.15
CA VAL A 60 -5.48 4.11 -5.04
C VAL A 60 -6.73 4.13 -5.93
N LEU A 61 -7.90 4.46 -5.37
CA LEU A 61 -9.14 4.55 -6.14
C LEU A 61 -9.06 5.66 -7.22
N ALA A 62 -8.52 6.83 -6.90
CA ALA A 62 -8.29 7.92 -7.86
C ALA A 62 -7.32 7.48 -8.98
N ILE A 63 -6.25 6.75 -8.66
CA ILE A 63 -5.34 6.15 -9.65
C ILE A 63 -6.12 5.22 -10.59
N THR A 64 -7.01 4.37 -10.07
CA THR A 64 -7.82 3.47 -10.93
C THR A 64 -8.80 4.20 -11.85
N HIS A 65 -9.16 5.46 -11.54
CA HIS A 65 -9.96 6.33 -12.39
C HIS A 65 -9.12 7.25 -13.29
N GLY A 66 -7.79 7.12 -13.30
CA GLY A 66 -6.88 7.96 -14.07
C GLY A 66 -6.67 9.38 -13.49
N GLN A 67 -7.14 9.63 -12.27
CA GLN A 67 -7.05 10.92 -11.58
C GLN A 67 -5.76 11.00 -10.77
N PHE A 68 -4.61 11.04 -11.44
CA PHE A 68 -3.30 10.99 -10.79
C PHE A 68 -3.07 12.19 -9.85
N THR A 69 -3.34 13.42 -10.29
CA THR A 69 -3.15 14.60 -9.44
C THR A 69 -3.98 14.51 -8.16
N GLU A 70 -5.23 14.07 -8.27
CA GLU A 70 -6.10 13.85 -7.11
C GLU A 70 -5.55 12.76 -6.20
N ALA A 71 -5.02 11.68 -6.76
CA ALA A 71 -4.40 10.62 -5.99
C ALA A 71 -3.22 11.10 -5.14
N PHE A 72 -2.38 11.98 -5.70
CA PHE A 72 -1.27 12.59 -4.98
C PHE A 72 -1.76 13.49 -3.86
N LEU A 73 -2.78 14.30 -4.13
CA LEU A 73 -3.39 15.18 -3.14
C LEU A 73 -4.06 14.39 -2.01
N TRP A 74 -4.62 13.22 -2.27
CA TRP A 74 -5.14 12.33 -1.24
C TRP A 74 -4.02 11.80 -0.35
N ASN A 75 -3.09 11.01 -0.90
CA ASN A 75 -1.93 10.51 -0.17
C ASN A 75 -0.90 9.90 -1.15
N PRO A 76 0.34 10.41 -1.22
CA PRO A 76 1.40 9.87 -2.07
C PRO A 76 1.71 8.39 -1.83
N LEU A 77 1.49 7.89 -0.59
CA LEU A 77 1.67 6.47 -0.29
C LEU A 77 0.74 5.57 -1.11
N GLY A 78 -0.39 6.10 -1.60
CA GLY A 78 -1.30 5.38 -2.47
C GLY A 78 -0.65 4.93 -3.79
N TYR A 79 0.32 5.69 -4.31
CA TYR A 79 1.09 5.27 -5.49
C TYR A 79 1.95 4.03 -5.21
N MET A 80 2.61 3.98 -4.05
CA MET A 80 3.39 2.80 -3.68
C MET A 80 2.48 1.58 -3.50
N ILE A 81 1.33 1.75 -2.85
CA ILE A 81 0.36 0.65 -2.68
C ILE A 81 -0.17 0.19 -4.05
N ALA A 82 -0.55 1.11 -4.93
CA ALA A 82 -1.03 0.78 -6.27
C ALA A 82 0.04 0.05 -7.09
N ALA A 83 1.30 0.49 -7.02
CA ALA A 83 2.42 -0.18 -7.69
C ALA A 83 2.65 -1.59 -7.15
N VAL A 84 2.59 -1.80 -5.82
CA VAL A 84 2.72 -3.14 -5.23
C VAL A 84 1.58 -4.04 -5.66
N LEU A 85 0.32 -3.57 -5.57
CA LEU A 85 -0.83 -4.34 -6.02
C LEU A 85 -0.71 -4.70 -7.50
N LEU A 86 -0.25 -3.79 -8.35
CA LEU A 86 -0.10 -4.03 -9.78
C LEU A 86 1.06 -5.00 -10.09
N ILE A 87 2.25 -4.81 -9.51
CA ILE A 87 3.49 -5.49 -9.94
C ILE A 87 3.67 -6.85 -9.24
N LEU A 88 3.36 -6.92 -7.94
CA LEU A 88 3.60 -8.12 -7.14
C LEU A 88 2.94 -9.42 -7.68
N PRO A 89 1.70 -9.42 -8.23
CA PRO A 89 1.11 -10.65 -8.75
C PRO A 89 1.87 -11.18 -9.97
N PHE A 90 2.37 -10.29 -10.85
CA PHE A 90 3.20 -10.70 -11.98
C PHE A 90 4.54 -11.27 -11.53
N VAL A 91 5.17 -10.69 -10.51
CA VAL A 91 6.43 -11.21 -9.95
C VAL A 91 6.22 -12.59 -9.32
N ILE A 92 5.14 -12.78 -8.54
CA ILE A 92 4.80 -14.08 -7.94
C ILE A 92 4.57 -15.12 -9.05
N LEU A 93 3.78 -14.78 -10.07
CA LEU A 93 3.48 -15.69 -11.18
C LEU A 93 4.76 -16.05 -11.96
N TYR A 94 5.61 -15.06 -12.25
CA TYR A 94 6.90 -15.28 -12.91
C TYR A 94 7.81 -16.22 -12.12
N ASP A 95 7.95 -15.99 -10.81
CA ASP A 95 8.75 -16.86 -9.94
C ASP A 95 8.21 -18.29 -9.86
N LEU A 96 6.88 -18.46 -9.84
CA LEU A 96 6.25 -19.78 -9.82
C LEU A 96 6.39 -20.53 -11.14
N VAL A 97 6.20 -19.86 -12.27
CA VAL A 97 6.28 -20.46 -13.62
C VAL A 97 7.71 -20.80 -14.00
N TYR A 98 8.65 -19.88 -13.79
CA TYR A 98 10.04 -20.05 -14.20
C TYR A 98 10.96 -20.58 -13.08
N GLN A 99 10.39 -20.91 -11.91
CA GLN A 99 11.12 -21.33 -10.71
C GLN A 99 12.25 -20.37 -10.28
N GLN A 100 12.06 -19.09 -10.56
CA GLN A 100 12.99 -18.02 -10.19
C GLN A 100 12.83 -17.61 -8.71
N LYS A 101 13.69 -16.70 -8.25
CA LYS A 101 13.67 -16.17 -6.86
C LYS A 101 13.64 -14.64 -6.83
N VAL A 102 13.02 -14.01 -7.82
CA VAL A 102 13.00 -12.55 -7.97
C VAL A 102 12.39 -11.87 -6.75
N LEU A 103 11.28 -12.40 -6.22
CA LEU A 103 10.59 -11.84 -5.06
C LEU A 103 11.49 -11.85 -3.80
N ILE A 104 12.11 -13.00 -3.51
CA ILE A 104 12.98 -13.18 -2.34
C ILE A 104 14.23 -12.31 -2.48
N ASN A 105 14.90 -12.33 -3.63
CA ASN A 105 16.09 -11.52 -3.87
C ASN A 105 15.77 -10.02 -3.80
N SER A 106 14.58 -9.60 -4.25
CA SER A 106 14.14 -8.20 -4.16
C SER A 106 13.88 -7.79 -2.72
N TYR A 107 13.25 -8.67 -1.92
CA TYR A 107 13.06 -8.45 -0.49
C TYR A 107 14.40 -8.26 0.24
N GLU A 108 15.37 -9.15 0.03
CA GLU A 108 16.70 -9.05 0.66
C GLU A 108 17.44 -7.76 0.25
N ARG A 109 17.31 -7.34 -1.01
CA ARG A 109 17.87 -6.06 -1.48
C ARG A 109 17.23 -4.88 -0.77
N ILE A 110 15.91 -4.86 -0.65
CA ILE A 110 15.18 -3.80 0.04
C ILE A 110 15.58 -3.79 1.53
N GLU A 111 15.61 -4.93 2.19
CA GLU A 111 16.02 -5.03 3.59
C GLU A 111 17.46 -4.48 3.80
N ASN A 112 18.41 -4.89 2.96
CA ASN A 112 19.78 -4.38 3.00
C ASN A 112 19.88 -2.89 2.68
N LEU A 113 19.00 -2.38 1.81
CA LEU A 113 18.89 -0.95 1.52
C LEU A 113 18.41 -0.17 2.76
N PHE A 114 17.35 -0.64 3.43
CA PHE A 114 16.84 -0.05 4.66
C PHE A 114 17.79 -0.21 5.86
N ARG A 115 18.72 -1.18 5.82
CA ARG A 115 19.80 -1.32 6.80
C ARG A 115 20.78 -0.14 6.76
N LYS A 116 20.87 0.58 5.64
CA LYS A 116 21.67 1.80 5.54
C LYS A 116 20.94 2.91 6.31
N ARG A 117 21.56 3.40 7.39
CA ARG A 117 20.99 4.43 8.27
C ARG A 117 20.44 5.64 7.52
N VAL A 118 21.16 6.10 6.48
CA VAL A 118 20.73 7.24 5.66
C VAL A 118 19.35 7.00 5.02
N ILE A 119 19.12 5.79 4.50
CA ILE A 119 17.87 5.45 3.81
C ILE A 119 16.73 5.27 4.81
N LEU A 120 17.02 4.67 5.95
CA LEU A 120 16.07 4.57 7.05
C LEU A 120 15.62 5.96 7.51
N PHE A 121 16.57 6.87 7.80
CA PHE A 121 16.26 8.23 8.23
C PHE A 121 15.53 9.03 7.13
N SER A 122 15.88 8.85 5.85
CA SER A 122 15.14 9.50 4.76
C SER A 122 13.71 8.98 4.67
N ALA A 123 13.49 7.68 4.77
CA ALA A 123 12.15 7.09 4.72
C ALA A 123 11.28 7.56 5.90
N ILE A 124 11.84 7.58 7.12
CA ILE A 124 11.16 8.10 8.30
C ILE A 124 10.79 9.58 8.11
N THR A 125 11.73 10.39 7.64
CA THR A 125 11.49 11.82 7.38
C THR A 125 10.37 12.03 6.36
N LEU A 126 10.36 11.25 5.28
CA LEU A 126 9.29 11.31 4.27
C LEU A 126 7.93 10.91 4.83
N ILE A 127 7.88 9.88 5.68
CA ILE A 127 6.63 9.46 6.34
C ILE A 127 6.12 10.54 7.30
N ILE A 128 7.02 11.17 8.08
CA ILE A 128 6.66 12.27 8.99
C ILE A 128 6.17 13.49 8.20
N ALA A 129 6.85 13.85 7.12
CA ALA A 129 6.43 14.96 6.25
C ALA A 129 5.04 14.70 5.66
N ASN A 130 4.78 13.47 5.18
CA ASN A 130 3.46 13.07 4.70
C ASN A 130 2.39 13.13 5.82
N TRP A 131 2.76 12.74 7.03
CA TRP A 131 1.85 12.79 8.17
C TRP A 131 1.44 14.21 8.53
N ILE A 132 2.41 15.13 8.63
CA ILE A 132 2.17 16.55 8.87
C ILE A 132 1.26 17.11 7.77
N TRP A 133 1.51 16.75 6.52
CA TRP A 133 0.69 17.19 5.40
C TRP A 133 -0.76 16.69 5.49
N ASN A 134 -0.97 15.45 5.92
CA ASN A 134 -2.31 14.91 6.14
C ASN A 134 -3.04 15.60 7.29
N ILE A 135 -2.34 15.95 8.38
CA ILE A 135 -2.91 16.73 9.49
C ILE A 135 -3.34 18.11 8.99
N TYR A 136 -2.49 18.81 8.23
CA TYR A 136 -2.80 20.14 7.68
C TYR A 136 -4.02 20.13 6.74
N LYS A 137 -4.14 19.10 5.89
CA LYS A 137 -5.28 18.92 4.99
C LYS A 137 -6.57 18.50 5.71
N GLY A 138 -6.49 18.05 6.97
CA GLY A 138 -7.64 17.54 7.71
C GLY A 138 -8.24 16.24 7.16
N VAL A 139 -7.49 15.48 6.35
CA VAL A 139 -7.91 14.22 5.70
C VAL A 139 -8.47 13.23 6.70
#